data_AF-A0A9X0CS98-F1
#
_entry.id   AF-A0A9X0CS98-F1
#
_cell.length_a   1.000
_cell.length_b   1.000
_cell.length_c   1.000
_cell.angle_alpha   90.00
_cell.angle_beta   90.00
_cell.angle_gamma   90.00
#
_symmetry.space_group_name_H-M   'P 1'
#
loop_
_entity.id
_entity.type
_entity.pdbx_description
1 polymer ?
#
loop_
_entity_poly.entity_id
_entity_poly.type
_entity_poly.pdbx_seq_one_letter_code
_entity_poly.pdbx_strand_id
1 'polypeptide(L)'
;MDPEGVQRRSMHRLQRRQYHAKGPNFLWHLDGYDKLKPYGFCIHGCIDGYSRQIMWLEVGRTNNHPGVVASYFIDCVQNVGGIACVIRGDMGTENVRIAAIQRYLRHEAGDSWSGEKSFLYGRSVANQRIEAWWGQLRRGASDWWITHFKDLRDRGLYCDANAVHVECLLFCYMALIREELQRVARLWNLHRIRPSTRNNSSPHGRPCLLYHHPEMTGAEECKHDVDIDELDVVRDMCCDDLPMDSSPEFIALAELIMTEEGLRMPETANEVQ
;
A
#
# COMPACT_ATOMS: atom_id res chain seq x y z
N MET A 1 17.96 15.21 25.02
CA MET A 1 18.26 14.79 23.63
C MET A 1 19.22 13.62 23.68
N ASP A 2 18.97 12.54 22.93
CA ASP A 2 19.81 11.34 22.89
C ASP A 2 21.14 11.64 22.14
N PRO A 3 22.28 11.76 22.85
CA PRO A 3 23.56 12.13 22.25
C PRO A 3 24.07 11.04 21.29
N GLU A 4 23.79 9.78 21.60
CA GLU A 4 24.16 8.66 20.74
C GLU A 4 23.37 8.67 19.43
N GLY A 5 22.10 9.08 19.46
CA GLY A 5 21.25 9.20 18.27
C GLY A 5 21.69 10.31 17.30
N VAL A 6 22.39 11.33 17.80
CA VAL A 6 22.99 12.41 16.99
C VAL A 6 24.33 11.95 16.40
N GLN A 7 25.18 11.31 17.22
CA GLN A 7 26.48 10.80 16.78
C GLN A 7 26.33 9.67 15.74
N ARG A 8 25.30 8.82 15.88
CA ARG A 8 24.96 7.78 14.90
C ARG A 8 24.54 8.32 13.52
N ARG A 9 23.85 9.48 13.48
CA ARG A 9 23.48 10.15 12.22
C ARG A 9 24.69 10.80 11.53
N SER A 10 25.66 11.29 12.30
CA SER A 10 26.90 11.88 11.78
C SER A 10 27.79 10.88 11.03
N MET A 11 27.77 9.59 11.42
CA MET A 11 28.66 8.58 10.84
C MET A 11 28.23 7.99 9.48
N HIS A 12 27.08 8.39 8.92
CA HIS A 12 26.53 7.85 7.65
C HIS A 12 26.48 6.30 7.56
N ARG A 13 26.61 5.60 8.68
CA ARG A 13 26.67 4.14 8.73
C ARG A 13 25.35 3.61 9.26
N LEU A 14 24.44 3.27 8.35
CA LEU A 14 23.18 2.63 8.70
C LEU A 14 23.48 1.23 9.27
N GLN A 15 23.41 1.08 10.60
CA GLN A 15 23.36 -0.26 11.21
C GLN A 15 22.02 -0.89 10.83
N ARG A 16 22.04 -1.76 9.83
CA ARG A 16 20.87 -2.52 9.39
C ARG A 16 20.54 -3.53 10.47
N ARG A 17 19.36 -3.39 11.10
CA ARG A 17 18.83 -4.38 12.03
C ARG A 17 18.64 -5.70 11.29
N GLN A 18 18.98 -6.82 11.93
CA GLN A 18 18.71 -8.14 11.38
C GLN A 18 17.20 -8.34 11.30
N TYR A 19 16.68 -8.47 10.09
CA TYR A 19 15.25 -8.67 9.88
C TYR A 19 14.94 -10.15 10.08
N HIS A 20 14.05 -10.48 11.00
CA HIS A 20 13.66 -11.85 11.31
C HIS A 20 12.20 -12.03 10.93
N ALA A 21 11.94 -12.79 9.86
CA ALA A 21 10.62 -13.28 9.51
C ALA A 21 10.74 -14.78 9.25
N LYS A 22 9.85 -15.57 9.87
CA LYS A 22 9.92 -17.04 9.86
C LYS A 22 9.54 -17.64 8.50
N GLY A 23 8.72 -16.92 7.75
CA GLY A 23 8.19 -17.30 6.45
C GLY A 23 7.17 -16.27 5.98
N PRO A 24 6.53 -16.50 4.83
CA PRO A 24 5.44 -15.66 4.36
C PRO A 24 4.31 -15.61 5.39
N ASN A 25 3.57 -14.50 5.40
CA ASN A 25 2.48 -14.23 6.34
C ASN A 25 2.89 -14.21 7.82
N PHE A 26 4.18 -14.21 8.14
CA PHE A 26 4.62 -13.99 9.51
C PHE A 26 4.42 -12.53 9.93
N LEU A 27 4.78 -11.58 9.05
CA LEU A 27 4.71 -10.15 9.32
C LEU A 27 4.38 -9.39 8.05
N TRP A 28 3.26 -8.67 8.04
CA TRP A 28 2.95 -7.72 6.98
C TRP A 28 3.25 -6.28 7.44
N HIS A 29 3.72 -5.45 6.50
CA HIS A 29 4.02 -4.04 6.75
C HIS A 29 3.06 -3.15 5.96
N LEU A 30 2.27 -2.36 6.68
CA LEU A 30 1.34 -1.35 6.16
C LEU A 30 2.04 -0.01 6.05
N ASP A 31 1.72 0.79 5.03
CA ASP A 31 2.12 2.20 5.00
C ASP A 31 1.37 3.01 3.93
N GLY A 32 1.28 4.32 4.17
CA GLY A 32 0.78 5.30 3.20
C GLY A 32 1.92 5.91 2.37
N TYR A 33 1.64 6.25 1.11
CA TYR A 33 2.58 6.93 0.22
C TYR A 33 2.00 8.26 -0.27
N ASP A 34 2.53 9.35 0.30
CA ASP A 34 1.95 10.70 0.16
C ASP A 34 2.54 11.55 -0.97
N LYS A 35 3.40 11.01 -1.85
CA LYS A 35 4.09 11.86 -2.85
C LYS A 35 3.17 12.40 -3.96
N LEU A 36 2.03 11.77 -4.20
CA LEU A 36 1.00 12.25 -5.15
C LEU A 36 -0.21 12.90 -4.45
N LYS A 37 -0.21 12.94 -3.11
CA LYS A 37 -1.28 13.55 -2.31
C LYS A 37 -1.55 15.03 -2.62
N PRO A 38 -0.56 15.87 -2.97
CA PRO A 38 -0.82 17.24 -3.43
C PRO A 38 -1.71 17.34 -4.69
N TYR A 39 -1.89 16.24 -5.43
CA TYR A 39 -2.71 16.14 -6.63
C TYR A 39 -3.99 15.32 -6.40
N GLY A 40 -4.31 15.00 -5.13
CA GLY A 40 -5.50 14.24 -4.75
C GLY A 40 -5.35 12.71 -4.81
N PHE A 41 -4.20 12.19 -5.25
CA PHE A 41 -3.95 10.74 -5.30
C PHE A 41 -3.18 10.27 -4.06
N CYS A 42 -3.92 9.64 -3.14
CA CYS A 42 -3.36 9.00 -1.96
C CYS A 42 -3.14 7.52 -2.25
N ILE A 43 -1.91 7.04 -2.07
CA ILE A 43 -1.56 5.62 -2.24
C ILE A 43 -1.44 4.98 -0.87
N HIS A 44 -1.94 3.74 -0.73
CA HIS A 44 -1.70 2.88 0.42
C HIS A 44 -1.24 1.52 -0.06
N GLY A 45 -0.28 0.91 0.65
CA GLY A 45 0.20 -0.41 0.29
C GLY A 45 0.48 -1.30 1.48
N CYS A 46 0.71 -2.56 1.16
CA CYS A 46 1.19 -3.54 2.12
C CYS A 46 2.15 -4.52 1.45
N ILE A 47 3.16 -4.92 2.20
CA ILE A 47 4.17 -5.86 1.75
C ILE A 47 4.39 -6.96 2.78
N ASP A 48 4.47 -8.20 2.31
CA ASP A 48 4.89 -9.32 3.14
C ASP A 48 6.38 -9.18 3.49
N GLY A 49 6.66 -9.36 4.78
CA GLY A 49 7.96 -9.12 5.37
C GLY A 49 9.07 -10.07 4.91
N TYR A 50 8.70 -11.33 4.67
CA TYR A 50 9.62 -12.39 4.31
C TYR A 50 9.90 -12.39 2.80
N SER A 51 8.86 -12.60 2.01
CA SER A 51 8.91 -12.77 0.56
C SER A 51 9.15 -11.45 -0.16
N ARG A 52 8.72 -10.33 0.44
CA ARG A 52 8.59 -8.99 -0.18
C ARG A 52 7.54 -8.96 -1.28
N GLN A 53 6.54 -9.84 -1.22
CA GLN A 53 5.36 -9.78 -2.07
C GLN A 53 4.53 -8.54 -1.69
N ILE A 54 4.16 -7.74 -2.68
CA ILE A 54 3.16 -6.70 -2.51
C ILE A 54 1.81 -7.38 -2.38
N MET A 55 1.19 -7.18 -1.23
CA MET A 55 -0.09 -7.76 -0.86
C MET A 55 -1.24 -6.96 -1.47
N TRP A 56 -1.17 -5.63 -1.34
CA TRP A 56 -2.00 -4.68 -2.08
C TRP A 56 -1.24 -3.38 -2.34
N LEU A 57 -1.72 -2.63 -3.32
CA LEU A 57 -1.20 -1.32 -3.69
C LEU A 57 -2.32 -0.51 -4.34
N GLU A 58 -3.02 0.25 -3.52
CA GLU A 58 -4.26 0.92 -3.90
C GLU A 58 -4.09 2.43 -3.93
N VAL A 59 -4.88 3.07 -4.80
CA VAL A 59 -4.94 4.53 -4.94
C VAL A 59 -6.38 5.00 -4.77
N GLY A 60 -6.52 6.15 -4.11
CA GLY A 60 -7.78 6.85 -4.06
C GLY A 60 -7.64 8.23 -3.43
N ARG A 61 -8.76 8.80 -2.99
CA ARG A 61 -8.82 10.18 -2.48
C ARG A 61 -8.21 10.35 -1.09
N THR A 62 -8.16 9.27 -0.32
CA THR A 62 -7.63 9.24 1.05
C THR A 62 -6.85 7.96 1.31
N ASN A 63 -5.77 8.08 2.07
CA ASN A 63 -5.06 6.97 2.71
C ASN A 63 -5.03 7.12 4.24
N ASN A 64 -5.80 8.06 4.79
CA ASN A 64 -5.87 8.32 6.22
C ASN A 64 -7.26 8.06 6.84
N HIS A 65 -8.23 7.62 6.02
CA HIS A 65 -9.55 7.24 6.49
C HIS A 65 -9.55 5.78 6.98
N PRO A 66 -9.85 5.51 8.25
CA PRO A 66 -9.71 4.16 8.81
C PRO A 66 -10.56 3.10 8.10
N GLY A 67 -11.79 3.42 7.65
CA GLY A 67 -12.63 2.46 6.94
C GLY A 67 -12.18 2.13 5.53
N VAL A 68 -11.54 3.08 4.84
CA VAL A 68 -10.96 2.84 3.49
C VAL A 68 -9.71 1.99 3.61
N VAL A 69 -8.85 2.29 4.59
CA VAL A 69 -7.65 1.49 4.81
C VAL A 69 -8.01 0.08 5.30
N ALA A 70 -9.08 -0.05 6.09
CA ALA A 70 -9.65 -1.34 6.49
C ALA A 70 -10.23 -2.14 5.31
N SER A 71 -10.89 -1.52 4.33
CA SER A 71 -11.41 -2.26 3.16
C SER A 71 -10.29 -2.89 2.34
N TYR A 72 -9.19 -2.17 2.08
CA TYR A 72 -8.02 -2.75 1.42
C TYR A 72 -7.45 -3.97 2.17
N PHE A 73 -7.45 -3.91 3.50
CA PHE A 73 -6.98 -5.00 4.33
C PHE A 73 -7.90 -6.21 4.26
N ILE A 74 -9.21 -6.02 4.40
CA ILE A 74 -10.21 -7.09 4.34
C ILE A 74 -10.26 -7.74 2.96
N ASP A 75 -10.24 -6.95 1.88
CA ASP A 75 -10.16 -7.46 0.51
C ASP A 75 -8.90 -8.32 0.32
N CYS A 76 -7.76 -7.90 0.88
CA CYS A 76 -6.55 -8.70 0.85
C CYS A 76 -6.69 -10.01 1.66
N VAL A 77 -7.25 -9.97 2.86
CA VAL A 77 -7.47 -11.16 3.71
C VAL A 77 -8.39 -12.15 3.00
N GLN A 78 -9.45 -11.67 2.36
CA GLN A 78 -10.37 -12.50 1.57
C GLN A 78 -9.66 -13.16 0.40
N ASN A 79 -8.88 -12.40 -0.38
CA ASN A 79 -8.17 -12.91 -1.54
C ASN A 79 -7.06 -13.91 -1.18
N VAL A 80 -6.40 -13.72 -0.04
CA VAL A 80 -5.38 -14.64 0.49
C VAL A 80 -6.01 -15.87 1.16
N GLY A 81 -7.28 -15.77 1.57
CA GLY A 81 -7.98 -16.79 2.35
C GLY A 81 -7.37 -16.94 3.75
N GLY A 82 -6.94 -15.83 4.36
CA GLY A 82 -6.34 -15.83 5.68
C GLY A 82 -5.49 -14.58 5.96
N ILE A 83 -4.95 -14.54 7.17
CA ILE A 83 -4.32 -13.36 7.76
C ILE A 83 -2.90 -13.66 8.26
N ALA A 84 -2.05 -12.64 8.34
CA ALA A 84 -0.71 -12.80 8.88
C ALA A 84 -0.72 -13.00 10.41
N CYS A 85 0.33 -13.64 10.94
CA CYS A 85 0.54 -13.72 12.39
C CYS A 85 0.60 -12.33 13.02
N VAL A 86 1.31 -11.41 12.35
CA VAL A 86 1.54 -10.05 12.84
C VAL A 86 1.35 -9.04 11.71
N ILE A 87 0.64 -7.95 12.02
CA ILE A 87 0.59 -6.75 11.20
C ILE A 87 1.41 -5.65 11.87
N ARG A 88 2.17 -4.89 11.08
CA ARG A 88 2.87 -3.70 11.57
C ARG A 88 2.45 -2.47 10.78
N GLY A 89 1.89 -1.51 11.52
CA GLY A 89 1.64 -0.14 11.07
C GLY A 89 2.35 0.85 11.98
N ASP A 90 2.28 2.12 11.61
CA ASP A 90 2.63 3.19 12.52
C ASP A 90 1.46 3.51 13.47
N MET A 91 1.65 4.50 14.34
CA MET A 91 0.62 4.96 15.29
C MET A 91 -0.41 5.92 14.64
N GLY A 92 -0.61 5.82 13.32
CA GLY A 92 -1.61 6.58 12.60
C GLY A 92 -3.04 6.17 12.95
N THR A 93 -3.97 7.13 12.95
CA THR A 93 -5.39 6.89 13.23
C THR A 93 -6.04 6.02 12.16
N GLU A 94 -5.50 6.04 10.93
CA GLU A 94 -5.93 5.22 9.81
C GLU A 94 -5.76 3.72 10.06
N ASN A 95 -4.79 3.34 10.89
CA ASN A 95 -4.50 1.94 11.19
C ASN A 95 -5.33 1.37 12.35
N VAL A 96 -6.15 2.20 13.02
CA VAL A 96 -6.90 1.80 14.23
C VAL A 96 -7.90 0.68 13.92
N ARG A 97 -8.61 0.76 12.79
CA ARG A 97 -9.56 -0.30 12.41
C ARG A 97 -8.83 -1.58 12.02
N ILE A 98 -7.75 -1.52 11.24
CA ILE A 98 -6.91 -2.71 10.95
C ILE A 98 -6.41 -3.36 12.24
N ALA A 99 -5.96 -2.57 13.22
CA ALA A 99 -5.51 -3.12 14.49
C ALA A 99 -6.62 -3.86 15.25
N ALA A 100 -7.83 -3.31 15.28
CA ALA A 100 -8.98 -3.98 15.89
C ALA A 100 -9.33 -5.29 15.15
N ILE A 101 -9.42 -5.24 13.82
CA ILE A 101 -9.68 -6.41 12.96
C ILE A 101 -8.66 -7.51 13.20
N GLN A 102 -7.37 -7.17 13.11
CA GLN A 102 -6.27 -8.11 13.27
C GLN A 102 -6.32 -8.82 14.63
N ARG A 103 -6.60 -8.07 15.70
CA ARG A 103 -6.70 -8.63 17.06
C ARG A 103 -7.91 -9.53 17.22
N TYR A 104 -9.04 -9.15 16.61
CA TYR A 104 -10.26 -9.94 16.61
C TYR A 104 -10.07 -11.27 15.87
N LEU A 105 -9.63 -11.22 14.61
CA LEU A 105 -9.44 -12.43 13.79
C LEU A 105 -8.32 -13.36 14.29
N ARG A 106 -7.50 -12.90 15.24
CA ARG A 106 -6.41 -13.67 15.86
C ARG A 106 -6.64 -13.96 17.34
N HIS A 107 -7.83 -13.70 17.88
CA HIS A 107 -8.06 -13.77 19.33
C HIS A 107 -7.91 -15.20 19.90
N GLU A 108 -8.30 -16.22 19.13
CA GLU A 108 -8.18 -17.64 19.54
C GLU A 108 -6.92 -18.34 19.00
N ALA A 109 -6.03 -17.61 18.34
CA ALA A 109 -4.82 -18.23 17.79
C ALA A 109 -3.93 -18.82 18.90
N GLY A 110 -3.42 -20.04 18.66
CA GLY A 110 -2.65 -20.80 19.65
C GLY A 110 -1.17 -20.41 19.80
N ASP A 111 -0.71 -19.35 19.14
CA ASP A 111 0.70 -18.92 19.16
C ASP A 111 0.94 -17.64 20.00
N SER A 112 2.21 -17.28 20.19
CA SER A 112 2.60 -16.17 21.07
C SER A 112 2.24 -14.77 20.55
N TRP A 113 1.76 -14.66 19.32
CA TRP A 113 1.33 -13.43 18.65
C TRP A 113 -0.19 -13.33 18.52
N SER A 114 -0.97 -14.10 19.28
CA SER A 114 -2.42 -14.02 19.26
C SER A 114 -2.98 -12.74 19.91
N GLY A 115 -4.24 -12.42 19.59
CA GLY A 115 -4.99 -11.30 20.13
C GLY A 115 -4.22 -9.98 20.06
N GLU A 116 -4.08 -9.28 21.18
CA GLU A 116 -3.42 -7.96 21.27
C GLU A 116 -2.02 -7.89 20.65
N LYS A 117 -1.25 -9.00 20.68
CA LYS A 117 0.12 -9.04 20.17
C LYS A 117 0.21 -9.20 18.65
N SER A 118 -0.91 -9.49 17.99
CA SER A 118 -1.00 -9.67 16.54
C SER A 118 -0.88 -8.36 15.75
N PHE A 119 -0.91 -7.20 16.43
CA PHE A 119 -0.64 -5.89 15.82
C PHE A 119 0.49 -5.16 16.54
N LEU A 120 1.50 -4.74 15.79
CA LEU A 120 2.65 -3.99 16.29
C LEU A 120 2.61 -2.54 15.84
N TYR A 121 2.38 -1.63 16.77
CA TYR A 121 2.63 -0.22 16.57
C TYR A 121 4.14 0.06 16.58
N GLY A 122 4.67 0.54 15.45
CA GLY A 122 6.06 0.94 15.30
C GLY A 122 6.19 2.42 14.94
N ARG A 123 7.41 2.96 15.07
CA ARG A 123 7.75 4.19 14.32
C ARG A 123 7.85 3.83 12.83
N SER A 124 7.56 4.76 11.91
CA SER A 124 7.72 4.56 10.46
C SER A 124 9.09 3.96 10.07
N VAL A 125 10.17 4.35 10.76
CA VAL A 125 11.53 3.79 10.60
C VAL A 125 11.66 2.28 10.88
N ALA A 126 10.65 1.66 11.51
CA ALA A 126 10.56 0.22 11.74
C ALA A 126 9.78 -0.53 10.63
N ASN A 127 9.08 0.19 9.75
CA ASN A 127 8.40 -0.31 8.54
C ASN A 127 9.36 -0.41 7.34
N GLN A 128 10.53 -0.99 7.60
CA GLN A 128 11.67 -0.97 6.67
C GLN A 128 11.38 -1.59 5.31
N ARG A 129 10.49 -2.60 5.22
CA ARG A 129 10.22 -3.31 3.97
C ARG A 129 9.46 -2.43 2.99
N ILE A 130 8.35 -1.86 3.45
CA ILE A 130 7.49 -1.03 2.62
C ILE A 130 8.14 0.31 2.32
N GLU A 131 8.83 0.91 3.30
CA GLU A 131 9.61 2.14 3.10
C GLU A 131 10.75 1.97 2.08
N ALA A 132 11.48 0.85 2.13
CA ALA A 132 12.47 0.54 1.10
C ALA A 132 11.83 0.34 -0.27
N TRP A 133 10.63 -0.22 -0.31
CA TRP A 133 9.87 -0.44 -1.53
C TRP A 133 9.31 0.86 -2.12
N TRP A 134 8.87 1.83 -1.30
CA TRP A 134 8.48 3.17 -1.76
C TRP A 134 9.60 3.87 -2.52
N GLY A 135 10.85 3.64 -2.12
CA GLY A 135 12.01 4.12 -2.88
C GLY A 135 12.11 3.51 -4.29
N GLN A 136 11.68 2.26 -4.46
CA GLN A 136 11.62 1.60 -5.77
C GLN A 136 10.45 2.14 -6.60
N LEU A 137 9.26 2.28 -6.00
CA LEU A 137 8.10 2.90 -6.67
C LEU A 137 8.43 4.30 -7.16
N ARG A 138 9.12 5.10 -6.32
CA ARG A 138 9.55 6.45 -6.69
C ARG A 138 10.40 6.46 -7.96
N ARG A 139 11.46 5.66 -7.99
CA ARG A 139 12.37 5.62 -9.15
C ARG A 139 11.74 4.99 -10.39
N GLY A 140 10.78 4.09 -10.22
CA GLY A 140 10.24 3.27 -11.30
C GLY A 140 8.96 3.80 -11.95
N ALA A 141 8.14 4.58 -11.24
CA ALA A 141 6.84 5.02 -11.73
C ALA A 141 6.44 6.42 -11.24
N SER A 142 6.42 6.66 -9.93
CA SER A 142 5.74 7.87 -9.41
C SER A 142 6.49 9.18 -9.66
N ASP A 143 7.79 9.17 -9.96
CA ASP A 143 8.53 10.39 -10.31
C ASP A 143 8.04 11.01 -11.64
N TRP A 144 7.63 10.17 -12.58
CA TRP A 144 7.06 10.62 -13.85
C TRP A 144 5.76 11.37 -13.63
N TRP A 145 4.81 10.77 -12.88
CA TRP A 145 3.53 11.41 -12.52
C TRP A 145 3.71 12.74 -11.80
N ILE A 146 4.68 12.81 -10.90
CA ILE A 146 4.96 14.04 -10.16
C ILE A 146 5.47 15.13 -11.08
N THR A 147 6.32 14.79 -12.04
CA THR A 147 6.80 15.74 -13.05
C THR A 147 5.65 16.18 -13.95
N HIS A 148 4.86 15.22 -14.44
CA HIS A 148 3.70 15.48 -15.28
C HIS A 148 2.68 16.43 -14.63
N PHE A 149 2.28 16.18 -13.39
CA PHE A 149 1.33 17.06 -12.68
C PHE A 149 1.92 18.41 -12.27
N LYS A 150 3.24 18.50 -12.06
CA LYS A 150 3.92 19.79 -11.91
C LYS A 150 3.85 20.59 -13.20
N ASP A 151 4.10 19.97 -14.34
CA ASP A 151 4.07 20.65 -15.63
C ASP A 151 2.65 21.16 -15.96
N LEU A 152 1.59 20.41 -15.63
CA LEU A 152 0.21 20.89 -15.76
C LEU A 152 -0.04 22.15 -14.92
N ARG A 153 0.46 22.18 -13.68
CA ARG A 153 0.34 23.34 -12.80
C ARG A 153 1.14 24.54 -13.32
N ASP A 154 2.38 24.30 -13.72
CA ASP A 154 3.30 25.35 -14.16
C ASP A 154 2.85 25.99 -15.49
N ARG A 155 2.11 25.24 -16.32
CA ARG A 155 1.43 25.73 -17.53
C ARG A 155 0.09 26.43 -17.27
N GLY A 156 -0.39 26.44 -16.03
CA GLY A 156 -1.69 27.00 -15.65
C GLY A 156 -2.91 26.15 -16.04
N LEU A 157 -2.71 24.88 -16.41
CA LEU A 157 -3.79 23.93 -16.74
C LEU A 157 -4.41 23.30 -15.49
N TYR A 158 -3.64 23.23 -14.39
CA TYR A 158 -4.10 22.70 -13.11
C TYR A 158 -3.91 23.71 -11.98
N CYS A 159 -4.95 23.88 -11.16
CA CYS A 159 -4.92 24.70 -9.95
C CYS A 159 -5.51 23.89 -8.79
N ASP A 160 -4.68 23.59 -7.79
CA ASP A 160 -5.08 22.83 -6.60
C ASP A 160 -6.06 23.60 -5.69
N ALA A 161 -6.16 24.91 -5.84
CA ALA A 161 -7.19 25.73 -5.20
C ALA A 161 -8.55 25.70 -5.93
N ASN A 162 -8.63 25.14 -7.15
CA ASN A 162 -9.87 25.03 -7.91
C ASN A 162 -10.43 23.61 -7.82
N ALA A 163 -11.55 23.45 -7.10
CA ALA A 163 -12.20 22.17 -6.89
C ALA A 163 -12.58 21.45 -8.20
N VAL A 164 -12.96 22.19 -9.25
CA VAL A 164 -13.28 21.61 -10.56
C VAL A 164 -12.03 21.02 -11.21
N HIS A 165 -10.89 21.70 -11.13
CA HIS A 165 -9.64 21.18 -11.69
C HIS A 165 -9.17 19.93 -10.94
N VAL A 166 -9.35 19.90 -9.62
CA VAL A 166 -9.07 18.71 -8.81
C VAL A 166 -9.94 17.53 -9.23
N GLU A 167 -11.25 17.73 -9.38
CA GLU A 167 -12.14 16.67 -9.85
C GLU A 167 -11.83 16.23 -11.29
N CYS A 168 -11.56 17.15 -12.22
CA CYS A 168 -11.12 16.80 -13.58
C CYS A 168 -9.84 15.94 -13.55
N LEU A 169 -8.87 16.30 -12.70
CA LEU A 169 -7.62 15.55 -12.59
C LEU A 169 -7.88 14.13 -12.07
N LEU A 170 -8.69 13.98 -11.02
CA LEU A 170 -9.07 12.67 -10.49
C LEU A 170 -9.82 11.85 -11.55
N PHE A 171 -10.81 12.44 -12.20
CA PHE A 171 -11.61 11.80 -13.24
C PHE A 171 -10.74 11.26 -14.39
N CYS A 172 -9.81 12.07 -14.90
CA CYS A 172 -8.97 11.67 -16.03
C CYS A 172 -7.87 10.67 -15.67
N TYR A 173 -7.30 10.74 -14.46
CA TYR A 173 -6.06 10.01 -14.15
C TYR A 173 -6.19 8.92 -13.09
N MET A 174 -7.29 8.85 -12.32
CA MET A 174 -7.42 7.86 -11.25
C MET A 174 -7.35 6.42 -11.80
N ALA A 175 -8.09 6.13 -12.87
CA ALA A 175 -8.09 4.82 -13.50
C ALA A 175 -6.69 4.45 -14.05
N LEU A 176 -6.02 5.40 -14.70
CA LEU A 176 -4.67 5.21 -15.27
C LEU A 176 -3.63 4.91 -14.18
N ILE A 177 -3.65 5.68 -13.09
CA ILE A 177 -2.73 5.45 -11.96
C ILE A 177 -3.03 4.11 -11.29
N ARG A 178 -4.31 3.78 -11.09
CA ARG A 178 -4.73 2.50 -10.51
C ARG A 178 -4.22 1.32 -11.34
N GLU A 179 -4.41 1.36 -12.65
CA GLU A 179 -3.90 0.32 -13.55
C GLU A 179 -2.37 0.23 -13.51
N GLU A 180 -1.67 1.37 -13.51
CA GLU A 180 -0.22 1.37 -13.43
C GLU A 180 0.30 0.78 -12.10
N LEU A 181 -0.31 1.13 -10.97
CA LEU A 181 0.07 0.59 -9.67
C LEU A 181 -0.14 -0.93 -9.64
N GLN A 182 -1.27 -1.43 -10.13
CA GLN A 182 -1.51 -2.86 -10.26
C GLN A 182 -0.45 -3.52 -11.16
N ARG A 183 -0.07 -2.90 -12.28
CA ARG A 183 1.02 -3.37 -13.15
C ARG A 183 2.36 -3.39 -12.41
N VAL A 184 2.70 -2.35 -11.66
CA VAL A 184 3.92 -2.25 -10.86
C VAL A 184 3.96 -3.36 -9.80
N ALA A 185 2.86 -3.60 -9.08
CA ALA A 185 2.75 -4.67 -8.09
C ALA A 185 2.95 -6.05 -8.74
N ARG A 186 2.29 -6.33 -9.87
CA ARG A 186 2.47 -7.60 -10.62
C ARG A 186 3.92 -7.80 -11.07
N LEU A 187 4.52 -6.79 -11.69
CA LEU A 187 5.91 -6.87 -12.15
C LEU A 187 6.88 -7.04 -10.99
N TRP A 188 6.66 -6.33 -9.88
CA TRP A 188 7.42 -6.53 -8.66
C TRP A 188 7.27 -7.94 -8.12
N ASN A 189 6.07 -8.49 -8.05
CA ASN A 189 5.89 -9.83 -7.50
C ASN A 189 6.56 -10.92 -8.35
N LEU A 190 6.72 -10.69 -9.66
CA LEU A 190 7.37 -11.61 -10.59
C LEU A 190 8.89 -11.41 -10.73
N HIS A 191 9.43 -10.23 -10.39
CA HIS A 191 10.84 -9.95 -10.61
C HIS A 191 11.75 -10.76 -9.68
N ARG A 192 12.96 -11.09 -10.15
CA ARG A 192 13.95 -11.80 -9.33
C ARG A 192 14.76 -10.82 -8.50
N ILE A 193 14.66 -10.93 -7.17
CA ILE A 193 15.53 -10.20 -6.24
C ILE A 193 16.85 -10.95 -6.10
N ARG A 194 17.95 -10.26 -6.35
CA ARG A 194 19.30 -10.82 -6.28
C ARG A 194 19.75 -11.02 -4.82
N PRO A 195 20.60 -12.02 -4.54
CA PRO A 195 21.25 -12.16 -3.24
C PRO A 195 21.98 -10.89 -2.85
N SER A 196 21.85 -10.49 -1.58
CA SER A 196 22.61 -9.36 -1.05
C SER A 196 23.88 -9.87 -0.37
N THR A 197 25.04 -9.42 -0.85
CA THR A 197 26.34 -9.72 -0.21
C THR A 197 26.47 -9.15 1.21
N ARG A 198 25.60 -8.21 1.60
CA ARG A 198 25.63 -7.52 2.90
C ARG A 198 24.49 -7.92 3.83
N ASN A 199 23.49 -8.66 3.36
CA ASN A 199 22.33 -9.04 4.19
C ASN A 199 21.80 -10.42 3.81
N ASN A 200 22.38 -11.46 4.42
CA ASN A 200 21.99 -12.85 4.22
C ASN A 200 20.68 -13.23 4.94
N SER A 201 20.11 -12.35 5.78
CA SER A 201 18.91 -12.67 6.57
C SER A 201 17.60 -12.58 5.80
N SER A 202 17.59 -11.97 4.61
CA SER A 202 16.41 -11.93 3.74
C SER A 202 16.55 -12.95 2.61
N PRO A 203 15.51 -13.74 2.33
CA PRO A 203 15.54 -14.66 1.21
C PRO A 203 15.76 -13.90 -0.10
N HIS A 204 16.33 -14.56 -1.11
CA HIS A 204 16.47 -14.04 -2.46
C HIS A 204 15.66 -14.92 -3.41
N GLY A 205 15.26 -14.40 -4.56
CA GLY A 205 14.31 -15.07 -5.43
C GLY A 205 13.18 -14.14 -5.87
N ARG A 206 12.16 -14.72 -6.49
CA ARG A 206 10.96 -13.98 -6.90
C ARG A 206 10.01 -13.87 -5.72
N PRO A 207 9.49 -12.68 -5.38
CA PRO A 207 8.56 -12.53 -4.26
C PRO A 207 7.39 -13.51 -4.33
N CYS A 208 6.77 -13.70 -5.51
CA CYS A 208 5.67 -14.64 -5.66
C CYS A 208 6.06 -16.10 -5.33
N LEU A 209 7.25 -16.53 -5.72
CA LEU A 209 7.74 -17.87 -5.42
C LEU A 209 8.09 -18.03 -3.94
N LEU A 210 8.69 -17.00 -3.33
CA LEU A 210 9.00 -17.00 -1.89
C LEU A 210 7.73 -16.97 -1.02
N TYR A 211 6.63 -16.44 -1.55
CA TYR A 211 5.36 -16.35 -0.85
C TYR A 211 4.56 -17.65 -0.95
N HIS A 212 4.38 -18.19 -2.17
CA HIS A 212 3.51 -19.36 -2.39
C HIS A 212 4.25 -20.71 -2.24
N HIS A 213 5.58 -20.70 -2.26
CA HIS A 213 6.43 -21.89 -2.14
C HIS A 213 7.59 -21.68 -1.16
N PRO A 214 7.31 -21.33 0.12
CA PRO A 214 8.35 -21.04 1.11
C PRO A 214 9.30 -22.21 1.40
N GLU A 215 8.86 -23.44 1.15
CA GLU A 215 9.63 -24.68 1.31
C GLU A 215 10.90 -24.72 0.45
N MET A 216 10.92 -24.01 -0.69
CA MET A 216 12.11 -23.89 -1.54
C MET A 216 13.30 -23.21 -0.84
N THR A 217 13.02 -22.49 0.23
CA THR A 217 13.98 -21.78 1.07
C THR A 217 14.04 -22.33 2.50
N GLY A 218 13.36 -23.45 2.77
CA GLY A 218 13.26 -24.05 4.10
C GLY A 218 12.43 -23.23 5.09
N ALA A 219 11.57 -22.32 4.61
CA ALA A 219 10.63 -21.59 5.44
C ALA A 219 9.25 -22.25 5.42
N GLU A 220 8.42 -21.88 6.38
CA GLU A 220 7.07 -22.41 6.55
C GLU A 220 6.03 -21.31 6.37
N GLU A 221 4.86 -21.69 5.86
CA GLU A 221 3.69 -20.82 5.80
C GLU A 221 3.23 -20.46 7.22
N CYS A 222 3.06 -19.17 7.49
CA CYS A 222 2.64 -18.64 8.79
C CYS A 222 1.20 -18.09 8.77
N LYS A 223 0.48 -18.23 7.66
CA LYS A 223 -0.91 -17.78 7.51
C LYS A 223 -1.81 -18.42 8.56
N HIS A 224 -2.70 -17.62 9.11
CA HIS A 224 -3.83 -18.08 9.91
C HIS A 224 -5.08 -18.02 9.03
N ASP A 225 -5.72 -19.17 8.82
CA ASP A 225 -6.96 -19.21 8.05
C ASP A 225 -8.08 -18.47 8.81
N VAL A 226 -8.93 -17.79 8.06
CA VAL A 226 -10.02 -16.97 8.59
C VAL A 226 -11.33 -17.48 8.03
N ASP A 227 -12.35 -17.57 8.88
CA ASP A 227 -13.70 -17.94 8.47
C ASP A 227 -14.36 -16.81 7.66
N ILE A 228 -15.08 -17.17 6.60
CA ILE A 228 -15.70 -16.18 5.70
C ILE A 228 -16.82 -15.41 6.42
N ASP A 229 -17.59 -16.08 7.30
CA ASP A 229 -18.69 -15.44 8.03
C ASP A 229 -18.14 -14.41 9.03
N GLU A 230 -17.01 -14.71 9.68
CA GLU A 230 -16.31 -13.72 10.52
C GLU A 230 -15.81 -12.53 9.71
N LEU A 231 -15.31 -12.77 8.49
CA LEU A 231 -14.80 -11.73 7.62
C LEU A 231 -15.90 -10.79 7.13
N ASP A 232 -17.07 -11.32 6.80
CA ASP A 232 -18.25 -10.54 6.38
C ASP A 232 -18.76 -9.66 7.53
N VAL A 233 -18.86 -10.20 8.74
CA VAL A 233 -19.23 -9.42 9.95
C VAL A 233 -18.25 -8.27 10.17
N VAL A 234 -16.95 -8.52 10.03
CA VAL A 234 -15.94 -7.48 10.20
C VAL A 234 -16.02 -6.42 9.10
N ARG A 235 -16.26 -6.82 7.85
CA ARG A 235 -16.42 -5.91 6.71
C ARG A 235 -17.54 -4.91 7.00
N ASP A 236 -18.72 -5.39 7.40
CA ASP A 236 -19.88 -4.55 7.68
C ASP A 236 -19.67 -3.56 8.85
N MET A 237 -18.88 -3.95 9.86
CA MET A 237 -18.63 -3.10 11.03
C MET A 237 -17.49 -2.09 10.83
N CYS A 238 -16.47 -2.46 10.03
CA CYS A 238 -15.19 -1.77 10.02
C CYS A 238 -14.84 -1.09 8.69
N CYS A 239 -15.51 -1.41 7.59
CA CYS A 239 -15.29 -0.77 6.31
C CYS A 239 -16.29 0.39 6.11
N ASP A 240 -15.88 1.41 5.36
CA ASP A 240 -16.78 2.48 4.94
C ASP A 240 -16.84 2.50 3.41
N ASP A 241 -18.05 2.50 2.85
CA ASP A 241 -18.29 2.63 1.41
C ASP A 241 -18.14 4.09 0.98
N LEU A 242 -16.90 4.60 1.02
CA LEU A 242 -16.60 5.91 0.49
C LEU A 242 -16.32 5.83 -1.01
N PRO A 243 -16.86 6.77 -1.82
CA PRO A 243 -16.51 6.84 -3.23
C PRO A 243 -15.02 7.12 -3.38
N MET A 244 -14.31 6.15 -3.95
CA MET A 244 -12.87 6.21 -4.19
C MET A 244 -12.50 7.03 -5.43
N ASP A 245 -13.48 7.26 -6.31
CA ASP A 245 -13.38 7.99 -7.56
C ASP A 245 -14.11 9.36 -7.47
N SER A 246 -14.28 10.05 -8.61
CA SER A 246 -15.07 11.29 -8.68
C SER A 246 -16.52 11.08 -8.25
N SER A 247 -17.18 12.15 -7.78
CA SER A 247 -18.57 12.04 -7.35
C SER A 247 -19.49 11.67 -8.52
N PRO A 248 -20.61 10.96 -8.28
CA PRO A 248 -21.56 10.61 -9.34
C PRO A 248 -22.07 11.84 -10.11
N GLU A 249 -22.26 12.97 -9.42
CA GLU A 249 -22.69 14.23 -10.03
C GLU A 249 -21.62 14.80 -10.96
N PHE A 250 -20.34 14.73 -10.56
CA PHE A 250 -19.24 15.17 -11.39
C PHE A 250 -19.05 14.26 -12.60
N ILE A 251 -19.14 12.94 -12.43
CA ILE A 251 -19.07 11.97 -13.53
C ILE A 251 -20.17 12.27 -14.55
N ALA A 252 -21.42 12.44 -14.11
CA ALA A 252 -22.53 12.75 -15.01
C ALA A 252 -22.33 14.07 -15.77
N LEU A 253 -21.79 15.10 -15.10
CA LEU A 253 -21.45 16.37 -15.73
C LEU A 253 -20.32 16.21 -16.76
N ALA A 254 -19.26 15.48 -16.41
CA ALA A 254 -18.12 15.24 -17.28
C ALA A 254 -18.53 14.44 -18.52
N GLU A 255 -19.33 13.38 -18.37
CA GLU A 255 -19.86 12.57 -19.47
C GLU A 255 -20.73 13.39 -20.43
N LEU A 256 -21.54 14.31 -19.90
CA LEU A 256 -22.35 15.22 -20.72
C LEU A 256 -21.46 16.15 -21.56
N ILE A 257 -20.48 16.81 -20.93
CA ILE A 257 -19.52 17.69 -21.64
C ILE A 257 -18.73 16.90 -22.68
N MET A 258 -18.25 15.70 -22.33
CA MET A 258 -17.51 14.86 -23.26
C MET A 258 -18.37 14.44 -24.46
N THR A 259 -19.65 14.17 -24.25
CA THR A 259 -20.58 13.83 -25.34
C THR A 259 -20.84 15.03 -26.26
N GLU A 260 -21.05 16.21 -25.68
CA GLU A 260 -21.28 17.45 -26.44
C GLU A 260 -20.06 17.85 -27.28
N GLU A 261 -18.85 17.72 -26.71
CA GLU A 261 -17.60 18.11 -27.35
C GLU A 261 -16.91 16.97 -28.13
N GLY A 262 -17.50 15.77 -28.16
CA GLY A 262 -16.94 14.61 -28.85
C GLY A 262 -15.62 14.08 -28.27
N LEU A 263 -15.39 14.31 -26.97
CA LEU A 263 -14.20 13.88 -26.24
C LEU A 263 -14.31 12.41 -25.81
N ARG A 264 -13.14 11.79 -25.55
CA ARG A 264 -13.05 10.41 -25.04
C ARG A 264 -12.18 10.36 -23.80
N MET A 265 -12.40 9.34 -22.98
CA MET A 265 -11.54 9.10 -21.84
C MET A 265 -10.12 8.78 -22.33
N PRO A 266 -9.09 9.30 -21.66
CA PRO A 266 -7.71 9.01 -22.00
C PRO A 266 -7.41 7.52 -21.75
N GLU A 267 -6.73 6.88 -22.70
CA GLU A 267 -6.15 5.55 -22.50
C GLU A 267 -4.71 5.66 -21.98
N THR A 268 -4.06 6.80 -22.26
CA THR A 268 -2.72 7.10 -21.77
C THR A 268 -2.63 8.48 -21.17
N ALA A 269 -1.66 8.67 -20.28
CA ALA A 269 -1.46 9.94 -19.59
C ALA A 269 -1.12 11.12 -20.53
N ASN A 270 -0.62 10.83 -21.75
CA ASN A 270 -0.29 11.82 -22.77
C ASN A 270 -1.50 12.27 -23.61
N GLU A 271 -2.62 11.55 -23.54
CA GLU A 271 -3.84 11.88 -24.30
C GLU A 271 -4.73 12.90 -23.60
N VAL A 272 -4.48 13.17 -22.32
CA VAL A 272 -5.19 14.19 -21.56
C VAL A 272 -4.70 15.56 -22.02
N GLN A 273 -5.52 16.25 -22.81
CA GLN A 273 -5.27 17.60 -23.34
C GLN A 273 -6.16 18.64 -22.69
#